data_AF-A0AAW6MCW5-F1
#
_entry.id   AF-A0AAW6MCW5-F1
#
_cell.length_a   1.000
_cell.length_b   1.000
_cell.length_c   1.000
_cell.angle_alpha   90.00
_cell.angle_beta   90.00
_cell.angle_gamma   90.00
#
_symmetry.space_group_name_H-M   'P 1'
#
loop_
_entity.id
_entity.type
_entity.pdbx_description
1 polymer ?
#
loop_
_entity_poly.entity_id
_entity_poly.type
_entity_poly.pdbx_seq_one_letter_code
_entity_poly.pdbx_strand_id
1 'polypeptide(L)'
;RWPSVRAGEDKWIFPYQENADVMYNSALLFEFAVLRCHAEPILTSVPRNCPEYAEAYRLLKFIKYFTPVQDNEIPPTSLLREFLGGSSFKY
;
A
#
# COMPACT_ATOMS: atom_id res chain seq x y z
N ARG A 1 -7.10 -0.19 17.77
CA ARG A 1 -6.04 0.81 17.45
C ARG A 1 -6.37 1.61 16.19
N TRP A 2 -6.78 1.00 15.08
CA TRP A 2 -7.20 1.72 13.86
C TRP A 2 -8.28 2.80 14.04
N PRO A 3 -9.37 2.59 14.83
CA PRO A 3 -10.38 3.63 15.03
C PRO A 3 -9.83 4.92 15.66
N SER A 4 -8.79 4.80 16.48
CA SER A 4 -8.11 5.95 17.10
C SER A 4 -7.28 6.74 16.08
N VAL A 5 -6.67 6.07 15.11
CA VAL A 5 -5.94 6.72 14.01
C VAL A 5 -6.92 7.52 13.15
N ARG A 6 -8.02 6.87 12.73
CA ARG A 6 -9.10 7.50 11.96
C ARG A 6 -9.69 8.72 12.66
N ALA A 7 -10.00 8.62 13.95
CA ALA A 7 -10.50 9.76 14.72
C ALA A 7 -9.49 10.93 14.78
N GLY A 8 -8.19 10.63 14.78
CA GLY A 8 -7.14 11.64 14.68
C GLY A 8 -7.12 12.31 13.30
N GLU A 9 -7.18 11.53 12.23
CA GLU A 9 -7.23 12.03 10.85
C GLU A 9 -8.47 12.91 10.60
N ASP A 10 -9.64 12.44 11.03
CA ASP A 10 -10.93 13.15 10.88
C ASP A 10 -10.94 14.49 11.64
N LYS A 11 -10.27 14.55 12.79
CA LYS A 11 -10.22 15.76 13.61
C LYS A 11 -9.13 16.74 13.16
N TRP A 12 -7.96 16.26 12.75
CA TRP A 12 -6.76 17.09 12.62
C TRP A 12 -6.14 17.13 11.23
N ILE A 13 -6.47 16.20 10.32
CA ILE A 13 -5.85 16.12 8.99
C ILE A 13 -6.85 16.55 7.91
N PHE A 14 -7.96 15.83 7.74
CA PHE A 14 -8.87 16.07 6.61
C PHE A 14 -9.49 17.48 6.58
N PRO A 15 -9.88 18.10 7.71
CA PRO A 15 -10.44 19.46 7.69
C PRO A 15 -9.43 20.56 7.34
N TYR A 16 -8.13 20.29 7.55
CA TYR A 16 -7.08 21.31 7.46
C TYR A 16 -6.14 21.12 6.27
N GLN A 17 -6.24 20.02 5.53
CA GLN A 17 -5.35 19.72 4.39
C GLN A 17 -5.33 20.83 3.33
N GLU A 18 -6.46 21.48 3.05
CA GLU A 18 -6.57 22.59 2.08
C GLU A 18 -5.99 23.92 2.60
N ASN A 19 -5.76 24.02 3.91
CA ASN A 19 -5.16 25.21 4.54
C ASN A 19 -3.64 25.03 4.74
N ALA A 20 -3.06 23.92 4.29
CA ALA A 20 -1.64 23.68 4.43
C ALA A 20 -0.83 24.54 3.44
N ASP A 21 0.26 25.14 3.92
CA ASP A 21 1.17 25.92 3.07
C ASP A 21 1.81 25.06 1.96
N VAL A 22 2.01 23.77 2.23
CA VAL A 22 2.60 22.79 1.31
C VAL A 22 1.95 21.43 1.52
N MET A 23 1.61 20.76 0.41
CA MET A 23 1.18 19.37 0.37
C MET A 23 2.16 18.55 -0.48
N TYR A 24 2.66 17.43 0.05
CA TYR A 24 3.57 16.53 -0.66
C TYR A 24 2.95 15.13 -0.76
N ASN A 25 2.87 14.61 -1.99
CA ASN A 25 2.46 13.24 -2.23
C ASN A 25 3.70 12.38 -2.48
N SER A 26 3.98 11.47 -1.56
CA SER A 26 5.11 10.54 -1.67
C SER A 26 4.77 9.26 -2.46
N ALA A 27 3.55 9.11 -2.97
CA ALA A 27 3.15 7.92 -3.71
C ALA A 27 3.90 7.80 -5.04
N LEU A 28 4.47 6.63 -5.29
CA LEU A 28 5.17 6.32 -6.52
C LEU A 28 4.36 5.33 -7.38
N LEU A 29 4.26 5.59 -8.69
CA LEU A 29 3.43 4.78 -9.60
C LEU A 29 3.87 3.31 -9.68
N PHE A 30 5.15 3.02 -9.43
CA PHE A 30 5.69 1.66 -9.47
C PHE A 30 5.38 0.85 -8.21
N GLU A 31 4.86 1.45 -7.14
CA GLU A 31 4.59 0.74 -5.87
C GLU A 31 3.69 -0.47 -6.09
N PHE A 32 2.62 -0.32 -6.87
CA PHE A 32 1.71 -1.42 -7.19
C PHE A 32 2.36 -2.52 -8.03
N ALA A 33 3.28 -2.17 -8.92
CA ALA A 33 4.04 -3.13 -9.73
C ALA A 33 4.94 -4.01 -8.85
N VAL A 34 5.56 -3.44 -7.82
CA VAL A 34 6.38 -4.18 -6.85
C VAL A 34 5.51 -5.02 -5.92
N LEU A 35 4.48 -4.40 -5.34
CA LEU A 35 3.57 -5.05 -4.41
C LEU A 35 2.81 -6.21 -5.05
N ARG A 36 2.60 -6.19 -6.38
CA ARG A 36 1.94 -7.28 -7.11
C ARG A 36 2.56 -8.64 -6.79
N CYS A 37 3.89 -8.74 -6.79
CA CYS A 37 4.62 -10.00 -6.55
C CYS A 37 4.26 -10.63 -5.20
N HIS A 38 3.93 -9.80 -4.20
CA HIS A 38 3.56 -10.20 -2.85
C HIS A 38 2.04 -10.35 -2.67
N ALA A 39 1.27 -9.41 -3.23
CA ALA A 39 -0.18 -9.35 -3.06
C ALA A 39 -0.92 -10.43 -3.85
N GLU A 40 -0.47 -10.76 -5.07
CA GLU A 40 -1.12 -11.76 -5.94
C GLU A 40 -1.25 -13.15 -5.27
N PRO A 41 -0.20 -13.76 -4.67
CA PRO A 41 -0.34 -15.05 -3.99
C PRO A 41 -1.24 -14.96 -2.75
N ILE A 42 -1.16 -13.87 -1.98
CA ILE A 42 -1.98 -13.66 -0.78
C ILE A 42 -3.46 -13.57 -1.15
N LEU A 43 -3.81 -12.71 -2.12
CA LEU A 43 -5.18 -12.52 -2.56
C LEU A 43 -5.76 -13.79 -3.21
N THR A 44 -4.93 -14.57 -3.90
CA THR A 44 -5.35 -15.85 -4.49
C THR A 44 -5.60 -16.92 -3.45
N SER A 45 -4.96 -16.84 -2.27
CA SER A 45 -5.15 -17.79 -1.18
C SER A 45 -6.50 -17.67 -0.46
N VAL A 46 -7.25 -16.59 -0.70
CA VAL A 46 -8.54 -16.34 -0.05
C VAL A 46 -9.61 -17.33 -0.54
N PRO A 47 -10.23 -18.13 0.36
CA PRO A 47 -11.25 -19.11 -0.02
C PRO A 47 -12.52 -18.49 -0.59
N ARG A 48 -13.16 -19.17 -1.54
CA ARG A 48 -14.40 -18.70 -2.20
C ARG A 48 -15.63 -18.64 -1.30
N ASN A 49 -15.60 -19.35 -0.18
CA ASN A 49 -16.73 -19.50 0.74
C ASN A 49 -16.72 -18.49 1.90
N CYS A 50 -15.76 -17.54 1.93
CA CYS A 50 -15.73 -16.50 2.95
C CYS A 50 -16.30 -15.17 2.42
N PRO A 51 -16.86 -14.32 3.30
CA PRO A 51 -17.45 -13.05 2.89
C PRO A 51 -16.44 -12.08 2.26
N GLU A 52 -15.15 -12.20 2.59
CA GLU A 52 -14.07 -11.36 2.07
C GLU A 52 -13.65 -11.71 0.63
N TYR A 53 -14.10 -12.85 0.08
CA TYR A 53 -13.67 -13.30 -1.25
C TYR A 53 -13.96 -12.29 -2.35
N ALA A 54 -15.12 -11.62 -2.29
CA ALA A 54 -15.51 -10.62 -3.27
C ALA A 54 -14.51 -9.44 -3.30
N GLU A 55 -14.08 -8.98 -2.13
CA GLU A 55 -13.07 -7.93 -2.01
C GLU A 55 -11.68 -8.40 -2.43
N ALA A 56 -11.27 -9.59 -2.01
CA ALA A 56 -10.00 -10.17 -2.42
C ALA A 56 -9.91 -10.31 -3.95
N TYR A 57 -11.00 -10.76 -4.59
CA TYR A 57 -11.09 -10.88 -6.04
C TYR A 57 -11.06 -9.52 -6.76
N ARG A 58 -11.74 -8.50 -6.20
CA ARG A 58 -11.70 -7.13 -6.71
C ARG A 58 -10.27 -6.57 -6.69
N LEU A 59 -9.57 -6.72 -5.56
CA LEU A 59 -8.18 -6.31 -5.40
C LEU A 59 -7.24 -7.10 -6.33
N LEU A 60 -7.47 -8.41 -6.50
CA LEU A 60 -6.70 -9.24 -7.42
C LEU A 60 -6.86 -8.79 -8.87
N LYS A 61 -8.07 -8.42 -9.30
CA LYS A 61 -8.28 -7.83 -10.63
C LYS A 61 -7.55 -6.51 -10.79
N PHE A 62 -7.61 -5.64 -9.78
CA PHE A 62 -6.94 -4.35 -9.79
C PHE A 62 -5.42 -4.50 -9.93
N ILE A 63 -4.80 -5.35 -9.09
CA ILE A 63 -3.33 -5.49 -9.08
C ILE A 63 -2.80 -6.13 -10.37
N LYS A 64 -3.61 -6.91 -11.08
CA LYS A 64 -3.26 -7.53 -12.37
C LYS A 64 -3.08 -6.53 -13.52
N TYR A 65 -3.54 -5.29 -13.38
CA TYR A 65 -3.29 -4.25 -14.38
C TYR A 65 -1.82 -3.80 -14.44
N PHE A 66 -1.02 -4.08 -13.40
CA PHE A 66 0.37 -3.62 -13.31
C PHE A 66 1.34 -4.73 -13.73
N THR A 67 2.33 -4.41 -14.55
CA THR A 67 3.43 -5.34 -14.86
C THR A 67 4.30 -5.52 -13.61
N PRO A 68 4.60 -6.77 -13.17
CA PRO A 68 5.37 -6.99 -11.95
C PRO A 68 6.80 -6.47 -12.08
N VAL A 69 7.31 -5.87 -11.01
CA VAL A 69 8.70 -5.39 -10.84
C VAL A 69 9.34 -6.17 -9.70
N GLN A 70 10.62 -6.52 -9.84
CA GLN A 70 11.31 -7.31 -8.82
C GLN A 70 11.78 -6.43 -7.67
N ASP A 71 11.74 -6.96 -6.44
CA ASP A 71 12.10 -6.21 -5.24
C ASP A 71 13.54 -5.68 -5.28
N ASN A 72 14.46 -6.36 -5.96
CA ASN A 72 15.87 -5.95 -6.04
C ASN A 72 16.09 -4.67 -6.87
N GLU A 73 15.12 -4.26 -7.69
CA GLU A 73 15.18 -3.02 -8.47
C GLU A 73 14.85 -1.78 -7.62
N ILE A 74 14.38 -1.99 -6.38
CA ILE A 74 13.96 -0.90 -5.50
C ILE A 74 15.14 -0.34 -4.71
N PRO A 75 15.40 0.98 -4.74
CA PRO A 75 16.47 1.57 -3.95
C PRO A 75 16.30 1.24 -2.46
N PRO A 76 17.40 1.00 -1.72
CA PRO A 76 17.33 0.71 -0.29
C PRO A 76 16.89 1.92 0.54
N THR A 77 16.84 3.11 -0.07
CA THR A 77 16.32 4.35 0.50
C THR A 77 14.82 4.55 0.26
N SER A 78 14.14 3.63 -0.43
CA SER A 78 12.68 3.71 -0.63
C SER A 78 11.94 3.35 0.66
N LEU A 79 10.90 4.11 1.01
CA LEU A 79 10.02 3.79 2.14
C LEU A 79 9.29 2.46 1.96
N LEU A 80 9.07 1.99 0.72
CA LEU A 80 8.52 0.65 0.46
C LEU A 80 9.35 -0.47 1.13
N ARG A 81 10.64 -0.23 1.35
CA ARG A 81 11.55 -1.18 2.01
C ARG A 81 11.18 -1.47 3.46
N GLU A 82 10.31 -0.65 4.08
CA GLU A 82 9.72 -0.97 5.39
C GLU A 82 8.86 -2.24 5.35
N PHE A 83 8.18 -2.49 4.23
CA PHE A 83 7.34 -3.68 4.04
C PHE A 83 8.08 -4.83 3.36
N LEU A 84 8.98 -4.51 2.44
CA LEU A 84 9.71 -5.50 1.62
C LEU A 84 11.02 -5.98 2.25
N GLY A 85 11.53 -5.26 3.25
CA GLY A 85 12.88 -5.43 3.79
C GLY A 85 13.96 -4.86 2.88
N GLY A 86 15.21 -4.84 3.37
CA GLY A 86 16.37 -4.28 2.65
C GLY A 86 16.51 -2.76 2.74
N SER A 87 15.87 -2.14 3.73
CA SER A 87 16.00 -0.70 3.99
C SER A 87 17.38 -0.34 4.51
N SER A 88 17.93 0.79 4.05
CA SER A 88 19.12 1.41 4.67
C SER A 88 18.78 2.16 5.96
N PHE A 89 17.51 2.43 6.23
CA PHE A 89 17.07 3.10 7.46
C PHE A 89 17.06 2.12 8.64
N LYS A 90 17.50 2.60 9.80
CA LYS A 90 17.41 1.91 11.09
C LYS A 90 16.36 2.64 11.93
N TYR A 91 15.37 1.90 12.41
CA TYR A 91 14.26 2.40 13.23
C TYR A 91 14.41 1.91 14.67
#